data_AF-A0A832B7Z7-F1
#
_entry.id   AF-A0A832B7Z7-F1
#
_cell.length_a   1.000
_cell.length_b   1.000
_cell.length_c   1.000
_cell.angle_alpha   90.00
_cell.angle_beta   90.00
_cell.angle_gamma   90.00
#
_symmetry.space_group_name_H-M   'P 1'
#
loop_
_entity.id
_entity.type
_entity.pdbx_description
1 polymer ?
#
loop_
_entity_poly.entity_id
_entity_poly.type
_entity_poly.pdbx_seq_one_letter_code
_entity_poly.pdbx_strand_id
1 'polypeptide(L)'
;AQTMCETSDFAQVYRPQGDTRPVRHVSEAEIRGTCNRLMFGGINTITSYYTFGGLTTRELQAINEYVGRCTTMLRGGHQVADIALVYPIESVWPRFIPSNSMSTNAPGAVRVDYAYRMALDNLFAAHRDFTFVDSATLEHATVRRGVLQYRDLRWRLVILPGVDTLPLAAWRNLRRFVETGGVVIAMGLLPANSESEFPSAEVHRIARQVFGDERGAHVQANGAGGAGIYLPPGSESLLEVVLNMVLMPDIGIPTGAPIHGTHRRLEGHDVYFIINDSSQGWRGQVRVTGVGPGELWDPVTGNVAPLAHGGRISLDLPAYTGVFLTFAKAQPVRRLTLHSGPLPGIALQPLPQAELQTGNGQFVQAHVADEAPAWAKGRPAWRASAQITRSQVDTFLFLNFRFKAPLDLTQEDGLALDTWVPAGQTTKGELLVILHERDGGQYLARSGRLLSHPGFERSIILFNQFQPAGWANDPNGKLDLNQIVGISVGWGGYLGTEGERIEFAAAEPQGIGLPRVGK
;
A
#
# COMPACT_ATOMS: atom_id res chain seq x y z
N ALA A 1 24.08 11.59 0.47
CA ALA A 1 24.63 10.45 -0.31
C ALA A 1 24.23 10.60 -1.78
N GLN A 2 25.04 10.11 -2.72
CA GLN A 2 24.58 9.89 -4.08
C GLN A 2 23.67 8.67 -4.08
N THR A 3 22.50 8.79 -4.70
CA THR A 3 21.53 7.70 -4.86
C THR A 3 21.18 7.62 -6.34
N MET A 4 21.23 6.43 -6.89
CA MET A 4 21.17 6.22 -8.33
C MET A 4 20.07 5.24 -8.70
N CYS A 5 19.38 5.52 -9.80
CA CYS A 5 18.43 4.60 -10.42
C CYS A 5 18.57 4.63 -11.95
N GLU A 6 18.25 3.52 -12.57
CA GLU A 6 18.22 3.33 -14.01
C GLU A 6 16.77 3.38 -14.50
N THR A 7 16.52 4.05 -15.64
CA THR A 7 15.19 4.10 -16.26
C THR A 7 15.27 3.89 -17.77
N SER A 8 14.25 3.28 -18.35
CA SER A 8 14.17 2.97 -19.79
C SER A 8 12.74 2.96 -20.31
N ASP A 9 12.58 2.97 -21.63
CA ASP A 9 11.34 2.72 -22.38
C ASP A 9 11.25 1.27 -22.90
N PHE A 10 11.97 0.33 -22.27
CA PHE A 10 12.07 -1.05 -22.75
C PHE A 10 10.69 -1.70 -22.92
N ALA A 11 9.78 -1.54 -21.95
CA ALA A 11 8.44 -2.14 -22.03
C ALA A 11 7.59 -1.55 -23.18
N GLN A 12 7.83 -0.30 -23.55
CA GLN A 12 7.12 0.40 -24.61
C GLN A 12 7.67 0.05 -26.00
N VAL A 13 8.97 -0.28 -26.09
CA VAL A 13 9.68 -0.52 -27.35
C VAL A 13 9.90 -2.00 -27.67
N TYR A 14 10.23 -2.83 -26.68
CA TYR A 14 10.60 -4.23 -26.91
C TYR A 14 9.41 -5.08 -27.38
N ARG A 15 9.61 -5.86 -28.45
CA ARG A 15 8.63 -6.81 -28.99
C ARG A 15 9.28 -8.19 -29.10
N PRO A 16 8.88 -9.19 -28.29
CA PRO A 16 9.33 -10.55 -28.49
C PRO A 16 8.80 -11.12 -29.82
N GLN A 17 9.39 -12.21 -30.30
CA GLN A 17 8.98 -12.83 -31.56
C GLN A 17 7.47 -13.14 -31.55
N GLY A 18 6.76 -12.67 -32.57
CA GLY A 18 5.31 -12.84 -32.73
C GLY A 18 4.45 -11.73 -32.12
N ASP A 19 5.03 -10.79 -31.36
CA ASP A 19 4.32 -9.63 -30.86
C ASP A 19 4.20 -8.53 -31.93
N THR A 20 2.97 -8.32 -32.42
CA THR A 20 2.65 -7.36 -33.49
C THR A 20 2.16 -6.00 -32.98
N ARG A 21 2.15 -5.78 -31.65
CA ARG A 21 1.71 -4.50 -31.08
C ARG A 21 2.62 -3.36 -31.58
N PRO A 22 2.08 -2.19 -31.96
CA PRO A 22 2.90 -1.08 -32.41
C PRO A 22 3.85 -0.63 -31.29
N VAL A 23 5.08 -0.22 -31.65
CA VAL A 23 6.00 0.45 -30.71
C VAL A 23 5.33 1.73 -30.23
N ARG A 24 5.39 1.98 -28.91
CA ARG A 24 4.91 3.22 -28.31
C ARG A 24 6.11 4.13 -28.06
N HIS A 25 6.09 5.31 -28.67
CA HIS A 25 7.05 6.36 -28.35
C HIS A 25 6.71 6.98 -27.00
N VAL A 26 7.72 7.13 -26.15
CA VAL A 26 7.58 7.79 -24.85
C VAL A 26 7.88 9.27 -25.04
N SER A 27 6.92 10.11 -24.66
CA SER A 27 7.01 11.56 -24.80
C SER A 27 7.94 12.22 -23.77
N GLU A 28 8.36 13.46 -24.06
CA GLU A 28 9.14 14.29 -23.14
C GLU A 28 8.50 14.36 -21.73
N ALA A 29 7.19 14.57 -21.68
CA ALA A 29 6.45 14.71 -20.43
C ALA A 29 6.42 13.39 -19.63
N GLU A 30 6.30 12.24 -20.29
CA GLU A 30 6.30 10.93 -19.61
C GLU A 30 7.69 10.57 -19.05
N ILE A 31 8.76 10.91 -19.77
CA ILE A 31 10.14 10.79 -19.26
C ILE A 31 10.30 11.67 -18.01
N ARG A 32 9.86 12.94 -18.09
CA ARG A 32 9.89 13.85 -16.93
C ARG A 32 9.08 13.31 -15.75
N GLY A 33 7.89 12.77 -15.98
CA GLY A 33 7.05 12.16 -14.95
C GLY A 33 7.72 10.98 -14.25
N THR A 34 8.37 10.11 -15.02
CA THR A 34 9.15 8.99 -14.48
C THR A 34 10.30 9.51 -13.60
N CYS A 35 11.07 10.49 -14.09
CA CYS A 35 12.13 11.11 -13.31
C CYS A 35 11.61 11.79 -12.03
N ASN A 36 10.46 12.45 -12.08
CA ASN A 36 9.82 13.06 -10.91
C ASN A 36 9.51 12.04 -9.82
N ARG A 37 8.96 10.88 -10.16
CA ARG A 37 8.72 9.79 -9.19
C ARG A 37 10.00 9.31 -8.52
N LEU A 38 11.06 9.12 -9.32
CA LEU A 38 12.37 8.72 -8.80
C LEU A 38 12.94 9.77 -7.84
N MET A 39 12.89 11.06 -8.24
CA MET A 39 13.39 12.17 -7.42
C MET A 39 12.58 12.38 -6.14
N PHE A 40 11.26 12.24 -6.21
CA PHE A 40 10.37 12.20 -5.06
C PHE A 40 10.80 11.10 -4.07
N GLY A 41 11.04 9.88 -4.59
CA GLY A 41 11.54 8.73 -3.81
C GLY A 41 12.97 8.89 -3.28
N GLY A 42 13.65 9.99 -3.59
CA GLY A 42 14.97 10.33 -3.07
C GLY A 42 16.14 10.06 -4.01
N ILE A 43 15.89 9.61 -5.25
CA ILE A 43 16.94 9.43 -6.27
C ILE A 43 17.42 10.80 -6.74
N ASN A 44 18.74 11.01 -6.75
CA ASN A 44 19.34 12.28 -7.18
C ASN A 44 20.36 12.13 -8.31
N THR A 45 20.50 10.92 -8.84
CA THR A 45 21.33 10.60 -10.01
C THR A 45 20.55 9.61 -10.87
N ILE A 46 20.30 9.95 -12.13
CA ILE A 46 19.49 9.11 -13.04
C ILE A 46 20.36 8.68 -14.20
N THR A 47 20.47 7.37 -14.40
CA THR A 47 21.06 6.78 -15.61
C THR A 47 19.91 6.45 -16.56
N SER A 48 19.96 6.99 -17.77
CA SER A 48 18.91 6.83 -18.75
C SER A 48 19.29 5.85 -19.86
N TYR A 49 18.43 4.86 -20.09
CA TYR A 49 18.45 3.95 -21.23
C TYR A 49 17.27 4.17 -22.18
N TYR A 50 16.61 5.33 -22.11
CA TYR A 50 15.59 5.71 -23.09
C TYR A 50 16.17 5.69 -24.51
N THR A 51 15.39 5.19 -25.47
CA THR A 51 15.76 5.29 -26.89
C THR A 51 15.76 6.72 -27.40
N PHE A 52 14.99 7.60 -26.75
CA PHE A 52 14.71 8.98 -27.16
C PHE A 52 14.13 9.12 -28.57
N GLY A 53 13.60 8.02 -29.13
CA GLY A 53 13.12 7.96 -30.50
C GLY A 53 11.93 8.90 -30.72
N GLY A 54 12.06 9.82 -31.67
CA GLY A 54 11.03 10.79 -32.04
C GLY A 54 11.07 12.11 -31.27
N LEU A 55 11.99 12.27 -30.32
CA LEU A 55 12.18 13.54 -29.61
C LEU A 55 13.14 14.47 -30.36
N THR A 56 12.83 15.75 -30.36
CA THR A 56 13.66 16.83 -30.89
C THR A 56 14.81 17.19 -29.94
N THR A 57 15.86 17.83 -30.45
CA THR A 57 16.95 18.37 -29.61
C THR A 57 16.43 19.29 -28.50
N ARG A 58 15.38 20.09 -28.79
CA ARG A 58 14.79 21.01 -27.82
C ARG A 58 14.12 20.27 -26.66
N GLU A 59 13.39 19.20 -26.95
CA GLU A 59 12.75 18.36 -25.92
C GLU A 59 13.80 17.65 -25.06
N LEU A 60 14.88 17.15 -25.68
CA LEU A 60 16.00 16.56 -24.94
C LEU A 60 16.71 17.56 -24.02
N GLN A 61 16.92 18.79 -24.49
CA GLN A 61 17.45 19.87 -23.66
C GLN A 61 16.51 20.19 -22.50
N ALA A 62 15.20 20.30 -22.75
CA ALA A 62 14.20 20.58 -21.72
C ALA A 62 14.18 19.48 -20.62
N ILE A 63 14.27 18.21 -21.00
CA ILE A 63 14.39 17.09 -20.03
C ILE A 63 15.63 17.28 -19.16
N ASN A 64 16.80 17.48 -19.79
CA ASN A 64 18.07 17.58 -19.07
C ASN A 64 18.14 18.81 -18.16
N GLU A 65 17.63 19.96 -18.61
CA GLU A 65 17.56 21.17 -17.78
C GLU A 65 16.65 20.97 -16.58
N TYR A 66 15.44 20.45 -16.80
CA TYR A 66 14.48 20.20 -15.73
C TYR A 66 15.04 19.20 -14.69
N VAL A 67 15.51 18.04 -15.15
CA VAL A 67 16.07 17.00 -14.26
C VAL A 67 17.34 17.50 -13.58
N GLY A 68 18.20 18.24 -14.28
CA GLY A 68 19.41 18.85 -13.72
C GLY A 68 19.10 19.85 -12.60
N ARG A 69 18.10 20.73 -12.79
CA ARG A 69 17.64 21.66 -11.75
C ARG A 69 17.08 20.92 -10.55
N CYS A 70 16.18 19.95 -10.76
CA CYS A 70 15.57 19.16 -9.69
C CYS A 70 16.60 18.37 -8.87
N THR A 71 17.50 17.64 -9.54
CA THR A 71 18.54 16.85 -8.85
C THR A 71 19.54 17.74 -8.11
N THR A 72 19.86 18.93 -8.63
CA THR A 72 20.68 19.92 -7.92
C THR A 72 20.01 20.37 -6.63
N MET A 73 18.71 20.72 -6.69
CA MET A 73 17.94 21.18 -5.52
C MET A 73 17.71 20.11 -4.45
N LEU A 74 17.80 18.82 -4.78
CA LEU A 74 17.58 17.72 -3.86
C LEU A 74 18.87 17.12 -3.29
N ARG A 75 20.03 17.46 -3.86
CA ARG A 75 21.31 16.83 -3.52
C ARG A 75 21.87 17.40 -2.22
N GLY A 76 22.33 16.50 -1.34
CA GLY A 76 23.06 16.86 -0.11
C GLY A 76 22.19 17.02 1.14
N GLY A 77 20.86 17.03 1.00
CA GLY A 77 19.93 17.11 2.12
C GLY A 77 19.59 15.74 2.72
N HIS A 78 18.72 15.75 3.71
CA HIS A 78 18.09 14.54 4.26
C HIS A 78 16.57 14.65 4.24
N GLN A 79 15.89 13.49 4.26
CA GLN A 79 14.43 13.42 4.32
C GLN A 79 13.93 13.90 5.69
N VAL A 80 12.85 14.68 5.67
CA VAL A 80 12.05 15.02 6.84
C VAL A 80 10.77 14.23 6.75
N ALA A 81 10.78 13.01 7.28
CA ALA A 81 9.63 12.11 7.29
C ALA A 81 9.44 11.50 8.67
N ASP A 82 8.21 11.56 9.18
CA ASP A 82 7.88 11.04 10.50
C ASP A 82 7.67 9.53 10.57
N ILE A 83 7.59 8.90 9.40
CA ILE A 83 7.23 7.50 9.23
C ILE A 83 8.47 6.72 8.77
N ALA A 84 8.84 5.71 9.55
CA ALA A 84 9.78 4.68 9.12
C ALA A 84 9.01 3.41 8.72
N LEU A 85 9.30 2.87 7.54
CA LEU A 85 8.82 1.58 7.07
C LEU A 85 9.95 0.56 7.15
N VAL A 86 9.79 -0.47 7.97
CA VAL A 86 10.82 -1.49 8.15
C VAL A 86 10.85 -2.43 6.95
N TYR A 87 12.04 -2.65 6.39
CA TYR A 87 12.26 -3.66 5.36
C TYR A 87 12.30 -5.06 6.01
N PRO A 88 11.35 -5.96 5.72
CA PRO A 88 11.08 -7.14 6.56
C PRO A 88 11.98 -8.35 6.24
N ILE A 89 13.23 -8.13 5.84
CA ILE A 89 14.08 -9.18 5.26
C ILE A 89 14.39 -10.31 6.23
N GLU A 90 14.59 -10.01 7.51
CA GLU A 90 14.82 -11.01 8.57
C GLU A 90 13.61 -11.91 8.79
N SER A 91 12.41 -11.42 8.49
CA SER A 91 11.18 -12.22 8.54
C SER A 91 10.98 -13.05 7.27
N VAL A 92 11.65 -12.71 6.17
CA VAL A 92 11.66 -13.52 4.94
C VAL A 92 12.65 -14.67 5.04
N TRP A 93 13.86 -14.44 5.56
CA TRP A 93 14.93 -15.45 5.63
C TRP A 93 14.51 -16.84 6.14
N PRO A 94 13.79 -16.99 7.29
CA PRO A 94 13.41 -18.32 7.80
C PRO A 94 12.30 -19.00 6.98
N ARG A 95 11.63 -18.27 6.07
CA ARG A 95 10.48 -18.73 5.28
C ARG A 95 10.81 -18.92 3.81
N PHE A 96 11.99 -18.48 3.39
CA PHE A 96 12.39 -18.49 2.00
C PHE A 96 12.73 -19.92 1.56
N ILE A 97 12.13 -20.33 0.45
CA ILE A 97 12.41 -21.59 -0.23
C ILE A 97 12.85 -21.22 -1.65
N PRO A 98 14.02 -21.67 -2.14
CA PRO A 98 14.44 -21.46 -3.51
C PRO A 98 13.34 -21.87 -4.49
N SER A 99 13.10 -21.00 -5.47
CA SER A 99 11.98 -21.14 -6.38
C SER A 99 12.45 -21.04 -7.82
N ASN A 100 11.85 -21.89 -8.66
CA ASN A 100 12.13 -21.91 -10.10
C ASN A 100 11.37 -20.80 -10.84
N SER A 101 10.42 -20.12 -10.17
CA SER A 101 9.66 -18.98 -10.70
C SER A 101 9.17 -18.08 -9.57
N MET A 102 9.72 -16.87 -9.49
CA MET A 102 9.39 -15.85 -8.47
C MET A 102 9.43 -16.43 -7.03
N SER A 103 8.73 -15.83 -6.06
CA SER A 103 8.64 -16.35 -4.67
C SER A 103 7.55 -17.42 -4.47
N THR A 104 7.04 -18.02 -5.56
CA THR A 104 5.83 -18.86 -5.52
C THR A 104 5.98 -20.14 -4.69
N ASN A 105 7.20 -20.63 -4.44
CA ASN A 105 7.45 -21.82 -3.62
C ASN A 105 7.52 -21.52 -2.10
N ALA A 106 7.41 -20.26 -1.67
CA ALA A 106 7.62 -19.85 -0.28
C ALA A 106 6.38 -19.12 0.28
N PRO A 107 5.28 -19.82 0.63
CA PRO A 107 4.01 -19.19 1.03
C PRO A 107 4.17 -18.24 2.23
N GLY A 108 5.02 -18.60 3.20
CA GLY A 108 5.34 -17.71 4.31
C GLY A 108 6.02 -16.40 3.89
N ALA A 109 6.87 -16.44 2.86
CA ALA A 109 7.50 -15.24 2.30
C ALA A 109 6.51 -14.41 1.46
N VAL A 110 5.57 -15.06 0.75
CA VAL A 110 4.49 -14.38 0.01
C VAL A 110 3.63 -13.53 0.94
N ARG A 111 3.34 -14.00 2.15
CA ARG A 111 2.58 -13.22 3.13
C ARG A 111 3.31 -11.95 3.59
N VAL A 112 4.62 -12.07 3.82
CA VAL A 112 5.46 -10.92 4.19
C VAL A 112 5.54 -9.93 3.02
N ASP A 113 5.73 -10.41 1.79
CA ASP A 113 5.71 -9.59 0.57
C ASP A 113 4.35 -8.88 0.39
N TYR A 114 3.23 -9.58 0.60
CA TYR A 114 1.89 -8.98 0.55
C TYR A 114 1.75 -7.83 1.53
N ALA A 115 2.05 -8.04 2.82
CA ALA A 115 1.97 -6.98 3.82
C ALA A 115 2.90 -5.80 3.47
N TYR A 116 4.12 -6.08 2.99
CA TYR A 116 5.05 -5.03 2.57
C TYR A 116 4.54 -4.20 1.40
N ARG A 117 4.02 -4.84 0.35
CA ARG A 117 3.41 -4.16 -0.80
C ARG A 117 2.18 -3.35 -0.39
N MET A 118 1.32 -3.92 0.44
CA MET A 118 0.15 -3.20 0.96
C MET A 118 0.56 -1.94 1.74
N ALA A 119 1.62 -1.99 2.55
CA ALA A 119 2.10 -0.80 3.24
C ALA A 119 2.56 0.28 2.26
N LEU A 120 3.30 -0.10 1.21
CA LEU A 120 3.78 0.81 0.18
C LEU A 120 2.63 1.47 -0.58
N ASP A 121 1.69 0.66 -1.06
CA ASP A 121 0.54 1.13 -1.84
C ASP A 121 -0.33 2.08 -1.00
N ASN A 122 -0.57 1.75 0.27
CA ASN A 122 -1.34 2.60 1.18
C ASN A 122 -0.61 3.90 1.52
N LEU A 123 0.70 3.87 1.78
CA LEU A 123 1.48 5.09 2.05
C LEU A 123 1.50 6.02 0.84
N PHE A 124 1.68 5.45 -0.36
CA PHE A 124 1.68 6.19 -1.61
C PHE A 124 0.30 6.81 -1.89
N ALA A 125 -0.78 6.03 -1.80
CA ALA A 125 -2.16 6.50 -2.00
C ALA A 125 -2.58 7.54 -0.96
N ALA A 126 -2.15 7.39 0.29
CA ALA A 126 -2.43 8.34 1.37
C ALA A 126 -1.56 9.62 1.33
N HIS A 127 -0.71 9.77 0.32
CA HIS A 127 0.25 10.88 0.17
C HIS A 127 1.15 11.07 1.40
N ARG A 128 1.61 9.96 2.00
CA ARG A 128 2.47 9.95 3.19
C ARG A 128 3.91 9.68 2.81
N ASP A 129 4.78 10.67 3.03
CA ASP A 129 6.23 10.48 2.87
C ASP A 129 6.79 9.60 4.00
N PHE A 130 7.75 8.73 3.67
CA PHE A 130 8.31 7.76 4.60
C PHE A 130 9.75 7.38 4.24
N THR A 131 10.48 6.79 5.20
CA THR A 131 11.84 6.28 5.01
C THR A 131 11.88 4.77 5.18
N PHE A 132 12.55 4.05 4.27
CA PHE A 132 12.90 2.65 4.49
C PHE A 132 13.98 2.51 5.56
N VAL A 133 13.80 1.60 6.52
CA VAL A 133 14.79 1.32 7.58
C VAL A 133 15.04 -0.17 7.72
N ASP A 134 16.27 -0.53 8.06
CA ASP A 134 16.70 -1.89 8.38
C ASP A 134 16.81 -2.11 9.89
N SER A 135 17.05 -3.36 10.30
CA SER A 135 17.21 -3.74 11.71
C SER A 135 18.38 -3.04 12.39
N ALA A 136 19.51 -2.85 11.68
CA ALA A 136 20.69 -2.17 12.22
C ALA A 136 20.38 -0.70 12.54
N THR A 137 19.63 -0.01 11.69
CA THR A 137 19.15 1.35 11.94
C THR A 137 18.26 1.38 13.18
N LEU A 138 17.33 0.43 13.33
CA LEU A 138 16.48 0.33 14.50
C LEU A 138 17.26 0.02 15.77
N GLU A 139 18.31 -0.78 15.71
CA GLU A 139 19.17 -1.10 16.86
C GLU A 139 19.97 0.14 17.32
N HIS A 140 20.61 0.83 16.39
CA HIS A 140 21.52 1.93 16.68
C HIS A 140 20.84 3.29 16.83
N ALA A 141 19.56 3.41 16.49
CA ALA A 141 18.81 4.64 16.67
C ALA A 141 18.68 5.02 18.16
N THR A 142 18.83 6.30 18.42
CA THR A 142 18.61 6.89 19.74
C THR A 142 17.12 7.17 19.95
N VAL A 143 16.60 6.85 21.14
CA VAL A 143 15.21 7.14 21.50
C VAL A 143 15.15 8.29 22.49
N ARG A 144 14.37 9.31 22.18
CA ARG A 144 14.14 10.44 23.08
C ARG A 144 12.75 11.04 22.89
N ARG A 145 11.94 11.05 23.96
CA ARG A 145 10.62 11.70 24.00
C ARG A 145 9.72 11.33 22.80
N GLY A 146 9.64 10.03 22.50
CA GLY A 146 8.78 9.52 21.43
C GLY A 146 9.30 9.78 20.01
N VAL A 147 10.59 10.12 19.88
CA VAL A 147 11.30 10.22 18.61
C VAL A 147 12.39 9.16 18.56
N LEU A 148 12.38 8.37 17.49
CA LEU A 148 13.46 7.47 17.10
C LEU A 148 14.37 8.22 16.13
N GLN A 149 15.62 8.45 16.49
CA GLN A 149 16.56 9.25 15.70
C GLN A 149 17.79 8.44 15.32
N TYR A 150 18.12 8.43 14.03
CA TYR A 150 19.37 7.89 13.51
C TYR A 150 20.01 8.93 12.58
N ARG A 151 21.19 9.43 12.96
CA ARG A 151 21.84 10.58 12.31
C ARG A 151 20.88 11.77 12.28
N ASP A 152 20.63 12.33 11.10
CA ASP A 152 19.72 13.48 10.89
C ASP A 152 18.25 13.05 10.73
N LEU A 153 17.97 11.76 10.57
CA LEU A 153 16.63 11.23 10.36
C LEU A 153 15.91 11.04 11.69
N ARG A 154 14.62 11.38 11.74
CA ARG A 154 13.81 11.40 12.95
C ARG A 154 12.41 10.89 12.65
N TRP A 155 12.02 9.82 13.33
CA TRP A 155 10.72 9.18 13.14
C TRP A 155 9.91 9.19 14.43
N ARG A 156 8.60 9.40 14.28
CA ARG A 156 7.60 9.35 15.37
C ARG A 156 6.64 8.17 15.21
N LEU A 157 6.69 7.50 14.07
CA LEU A 157 5.94 6.31 13.73
C LEU A 157 6.85 5.28 13.05
N VAL A 158 6.77 4.01 13.46
CA VAL A 158 7.43 2.88 12.80
C VAL A 158 6.36 1.89 12.35
N ILE A 159 6.40 1.46 11.08
CA ILE A 159 5.50 0.47 10.50
C ILE A 159 6.28 -0.82 10.28
N LEU A 160 5.72 -1.93 10.76
CA LEU A 160 6.25 -3.28 10.74
C LEU A 160 5.39 -4.17 9.82
N PRO A 161 5.58 -4.11 8.48
CA PRO A 161 4.80 -4.90 7.53
C PRO A 161 5.28 -6.35 7.48
N GLY A 162 4.54 -7.26 8.11
CA GLY A 162 4.91 -8.67 8.16
C GLY A 162 6.23 -8.94 8.92
N VAL A 163 6.62 -8.04 9.82
CA VAL A 163 7.87 -8.18 10.60
C VAL A 163 7.59 -8.91 11.90
N ASP A 164 7.96 -10.19 11.96
CA ASP A 164 7.92 -10.99 13.18
C ASP A 164 9.30 -11.36 13.73
N THR A 165 10.35 -11.07 12.96
CA THR A 165 11.74 -11.43 13.26
C THR A 165 12.61 -10.19 13.08
N LEU A 166 13.35 -9.81 14.12
CA LEU A 166 14.41 -8.80 14.15
C LEU A 166 15.43 -9.17 15.24
N PRO A 167 16.64 -8.58 15.23
CA PRO A 167 17.55 -8.66 16.36
C PRO A 167 16.89 -8.21 17.66
N LEU A 168 17.17 -8.91 18.77
CA LEU A 168 16.57 -8.63 20.07
C LEU A 168 16.84 -7.19 20.54
N ALA A 169 18.00 -6.63 20.20
CA ALA A 169 18.34 -5.24 20.49
C ALA A 169 17.39 -4.25 19.79
N ALA A 170 17.00 -4.50 18.54
CA ALA A 170 16.01 -3.70 17.81
C ALA A 170 14.63 -3.79 18.47
N TRP A 171 14.17 -5.00 18.87
CA TRP A 171 12.92 -5.16 19.61
C TRP A 171 12.89 -4.38 20.93
N ARG A 172 13.97 -4.47 21.70
CA ARG A 172 14.12 -3.72 22.95
C ARG A 172 14.10 -2.21 22.69
N ASN A 173 14.68 -1.74 21.59
CA ASN A 173 14.67 -0.32 21.24
C ASN A 173 13.27 0.16 20.81
N LEU A 174 12.54 -0.62 20.01
CA LEU A 174 11.16 -0.33 19.64
C LEU A 174 10.22 -0.27 20.86
N ARG A 175 10.40 -1.17 21.84
CA ARG A 175 9.68 -1.08 23.12
C ARG A 175 9.96 0.25 23.82
N ARG A 176 11.23 0.63 23.97
CA ARG A 176 11.64 1.91 24.59
C ARG A 176 11.07 3.11 23.82
N PHE A 177 11.04 3.04 22.50
CA PHE A 177 10.42 4.05 21.65
C PHE A 177 8.95 4.24 21.99
N VAL A 178 8.17 3.17 22.06
CA VAL A 178 6.75 3.21 22.47
C VAL A 178 6.60 3.74 23.90
N GLU A 179 7.38 3.25 24.86
CA GLU A 179 7.34 3.69 26.27
C GLU A 179 7.55 5.20 26.44
N THR A 180 8.30 5.85 25.54
CA THR A 180 8.60 7.28 25.61
C THR A 180 7.69 8.17 24.74
N GLY A 181 6.71 7.59 24.05
CA GLY A 181 5.76 8.35 23.22
C GLY A 181 5.74 7.97 21.73
N GLY A 182 6.57 7.04 21.28
CA GLY A 182 6.59 6.58 19.89
C GLY A 182 5.37 5.73 19.56
N VAL A 183 5.07 5.60 18.26
CA VAL A 183 4.00 4.69 17.79
C VAL A 183 4.61 3.61 16.91
N VAL A 184 4.20 2.36 17.11
CA VAL A 184 4.58 1.23 16.26
C VAL A 184 3.32 0.57 15.73
N ILE A 185 3.23 0.37 14.41
CA ILE A 185 2.14 -0.37 13.75
C ILE A 185 2.67 -1.73 13.32
N ALA A 186 2.18 -2.82 13.91
CA ALA A 186 2.38 -4.17 13.42
C ALA A 186 1.28 -4.53 12.42
N MET A 187 1.66 -4.93 11.21
CA MET A 187 0.72 -5.24 10.14
C MET A 187 0.90 -6.68 9.65
N GLY A 188 -0.17 -7.46 9.71
CA GLY A 188 -0.18 -8.90 9.46
C GLY A 188 0.37 -9.70 10.64
N LEU A 189 1.68 -9.65 10.87
CA LEU A 189 2.36 -10.45 11.90
C LEU A 189 2.70 -9.61 13.14
N LEU A 190 2.66 -10.23 14.31
CA LEU A 190 3.19 -9.68 15.56
C LEU A 190 4.65 -10.12 15.77
N PRO A 191 5.46 -9.36 16.53
CA PRO A 191 6.81 -9.77 16.90
C PRO A 191 6.81 -11.15 17.59
N ALA A 192 7.64 -12.07 17.10
CA ALA A 192 7.70 -13.44 17.58
C ALA A 192 9.13 -13.95 17.85
N ASN A 193 10.08 -13.58 17.00
CA ASN A 193 11.41 -14.20 16.94
C ASN A 193 12.52 -13.16 17.14
N SER A 194 13.64 -13.62 17.69
CA SER A 194 14.91 -12.90 17.65
C SER A 194 15.79 -13.44 16.52
N GLU A 195 16.99 -12.92 16.39
CA GLU A 195 18.03 -13.46 15.51
C GLU A 195 18.50 -14.88 15.92
N SER A 196 18.21 -15.31 17.15
CA SER A 196 18.73 -16.57 17.73
C SER A 196 17.67 -17.51 18.33
N GLU A 197 16.44 -17.05 18.54
CA GLU A 197 15.36 -17.84 19.17
C GLU A 197 14.06 -17.76 18.35
N PHE A 198 13.52 -18.92 17.98
CA PHE A 198 12.32 -19.09 17.16
C PHE A 198 11.38 -20.13 17.79
N PRO A 199 10.39 -19.74 18.62
CA PRO A 199 10.06 -18.38 19.06
C PRO A 199 10.96 -17.89 20.20
N SER A 200 11.06 -16.56 20.37
CA SER A 200 11.75 -15.93 21.50
C SER A 200 10.75 -15.55 22.60
N ALA A 201 10.97 -16.08 23.81
CA ALA A 201 10.12 -15.76 24.97
C ALA A 201 10.17 -14.27 25.33
N GLU A 202 11.33 -13.62 25.16
CA GLU A 202 11.46 -12.19 25.43
C GLU A 202 10.72 -11.35 24.39
N VAL A 203 10.81 -11.72 23.11
CA VAL A 203 10.08 -11.00 22.04
C VAL A 203 8.57 -11.13 22.23
N HIS A 204 8.07 -12.31 22.63
CA HIS A 204 6.64 -12.46 22.98
C HIS A 204 6.21 -11.56 24.15
N ARG A 205 7.08 -11.39 25.16
CA ARG A 205 6.80 -10.46 26.27
C ARG A 205 6.79 -9.00 25.78
N ILE A 206 7.71 -8.63 24.89
CA ILE A 206 7.73 -7.30 24.26
C ILE A 206 6.46 -7.09 23.44
N ALA A 207 6.06 -8.07 22.63
CA ALA A 207 4.86 -8.01 21.80
C ALA A 207 3.61 -7.74 22.65
N ARG A 208 3.40 -8.50 23.73
CA ARG A 208 2.28 -8.26 24.67
C ARG A 208 2.32 -6.89 25.35
N GLN A 209 3.52 -6.40 25.68
CA GLN A 209 3.66 -5.08 26.30
C GLN A 209 3.31 -3.94 25.34
N VAL A 210 3.68 -4.07 24.06
CA VAL A 210 3.49 -3.03 23.04
C VAL A 210 2.09 -3.11 22.43
N PHE A 211 1.65 -4.31 22.07
CA PHE A 211 0.44 -4.58 21.29
C PHE A 211 -0.64 -5.35 22.07
N GLY A 212 -0.54 -5.52 23.40
CA GLY A 212 -1.56 -6.26 24.16
C GLY A 212 -1.74 -7.72 23.73
N ASP A 213 -2.87 -8.32 24.15
CA ASP A 213 -3.25 -9.72 23.89
C ASP A 213 -4.46 -9.85 22.94
N GLU A 214 -5.00 -8.73 22.47
CA GLU A 214 -6.16 -8.69 21.58
C GLU A 214 -5.81 -9.22 20.19
N ARG A 215 -6.68 -10.08 19.64
CA ARG A 215 -6.42 -10.73 18.34
C ARG A 215 -6.93 -9.93 17.14
N GLY A 216 -7.83 -8.98 17.38
CA GLY A 216 -8.40 -8.12 16.34
C GLY A 216 -7.59 -6.86 16.09
N ALA A 217 -8.03 -6.05 15.13
CA ALA A 217 -7.41 -4.75 14.86
C ALA A 217 -7.66 -3.80 16.05
N HIS A 218 -6.60 -3.31 16.68
CA HIS A 218 -6.72 -2.56 17.94
C HIS A 218 -5.51 -1.66 18.21
N VAL A 219 -5.69 -0.76 19.19
CA VAL A 219 -4.68 0.17 19.70
C VAL A 219 -4.41 -0.14 21.17
N GLN A 220 -3.14 -0.19 21.54
CA GLN A 220 -2.65 -0.27 22.91
C GLN A 220 -1.82 0.99 23.22
N ALA A 221 -2.46 2.02 23.76
CA ALA A 221 -1.83 3.29 24.11
C ALA A 221 -1.30 3.31 25.57
N ASN A 222 -0.30 4.16 25.84
CA ASN A 222 0.27 4.37 27.16
C ASN A 222 0.21 5.84 27.61
N GLY A 223 0.53 6.10 28.88
CA GLY A 223 0.43 7.44 29.48
C GLY A 223 1.42 8.48 28.95
N ALA A 224 2.51 8.07 28.28
CA ALA A 224 3.41 8.97 27.55
C ALA A 224 2.87 9.34 26.16
N GLY A 225 1.68 8.82 25.81
CA GLY A 225 1.03 8.95 24.52
C GLY A 225 1.66 8.11 23.41
N GLY A 226 2.53 7.15 23.75
CA GLY A 226 3.00 6.15 22.79
C GLY A 226 1.98 5.03 22.64
N ALA A 227 2.07 4.27 21.54
CA ALA A 227 1.14 3.17 21.30
C ALA A 227 1.74 2.07 20.43
N GLY A 228 1.34 0.82 20.68
CA GLY A 228 1.35 -0.22 19.67
C GLY A 228 -0.02 -0.30 19.00
N ILE A 229 -0.04 -0.46 17.69
CA ILE A 229 -1.25 -0.68 16.90
C ILE A 229 -1.08 -1.99 16.15
N TYR A 230 -2.04 -2.88 16.25
CA TYR A 230 -2.03 -4.14 15.52
C TYR A 230 -3.10 -4.13 14.44
N LEU A 231 -2.69 -4.38 13.20
CA LEU A 231 -3.54 -4.70 12.06
C LEU A 231 -3.35 -6.19 11.76
N PRO A 232 -4.29 -7.08 12.15
CA PRO A 232 -4.20 -8.49 11.84
C PRO A 232 -4.24 -8.76 10.32
N PRO A 233 -3.88 -9.98 9.91
CA PRO A 233 -3.97 -10.41 8.52
C PRO A 233 -5.37 -10.20 7.96
N GLY A 234 -5.44 -9.63 6.75
CA GLY A 234 -6.68 -9.23 6.10
C GLY A 234 -7.14 -7.81 6.45
N SER A 235 -6.45 -7.07 7.33
CA SER A 235 -6.81 -5.68 7.69
C SER A 235 -5.77 -4.64 7.25
N GLU A 236 -4.81 -5.02 6.40
CA GLU A 236 -3.72 -4.17 5.92
C GLU A 236 -4.22 -2.92 5.19
N SER A 237 -5.39 -2.99 4.55
CA SER A 237 -6.08 -1.88 3.89
C SER A 237 -6.45 -0.72 4.82
N LEU A 238 -6.50 -0.95 6.14
CA LEU A 238 -6.83 0.09 7.12
C LEU A 238 -5.66 1.00 7.46
N LEU A 239 -4.47 0.79 6.87
CA LEU A 239 -3.28 1.56 7.22
C LEU A 239 -3.50 3.06 7.06
N GLU A 240 -4.12 3.52 5.97
CA GLU A 240 -4.44 4.94 5.77
C GLU A 240 -5.32 5.51 6.91
N VAL A 241 -6.36 4.77 7.31
CA VAL A 241 -7.26 5.15 8.41
C VAL A 241 -6.47 5.32 9.69
N VAL A 242 -5.60 4.35 10.01
CA VAL A 242 -4.74 4.39 11.19
C VAL A 242 -3.79 5.58 11.13
N LEU A 243 -3.16 5.86 9.98
CA LEU A 243 -2.25 7.00 9.84
C LEU A 243 -2.94 8.33 10.12
N ASN A 244 -4.18 8.48 9.64
CA ASN A 244 -5.01 9.67 9.87
C ASN A 244 -5.45 9.80 11.34
N MET A 245 -5.48 8.72 12.11
CA MET A 245 -5.71 8.76 13.56
C MET A 245 -4.45 9.07 14.38
N VAL A 246 -3.26 8.89 13.82
CA VAL A 246 -1.99 9.02 14.54
C VAL A 246 -1.33 10.38 14.30
N LEU A 247 -1.28 10.84 13.05
CA LEU A 247 -0.46 11.97 12.65
C LEU A 247 -1.11 12.77 11.53
N MET A 248 -1.15 14.10 11.65
CA MET A 248 -1.55 14.96 10.54
C MET A 248 -0.57 14.81 9.36
N PRO A 249 -1.01 14.90 8.09
CA PRO A 249 -0.10 14.92 6.94
C PRO A 249 0.89 16.08 7.03
N ASP A 250 2.13 15.88 6.60
CA ASP A 250 3.09 16.98 6.47
C ASP A 250 2.72 17.89 5.30
N ILE A 251 2.46 17.25 4.17
CA ILE A 251 1.91 17.89 2.99
C ILE A 251 0.43 17.50 2.91
N GLY A 252 -0.46 18.47 3.10
CA GLY A 252 -1.89 18.29 2.92
C GLY A 252 -2.24 18.35 1.44
N ILE A 253 -2.53 17.20 0.84
CA ILE A 253 -2.97 17.06 -0.54
C ILE A 253 -4.47 16.76 -0.57
N PRO A 254 -5.26 17.40 -1.46
CA PRO A 254 -6.68 17.09 -1.60
C PRO A 254 -6.90 15.63 -2.01
N THR A 255 -7.90 14.98 -1.43
CA THR A 255 -8.27 13.59 -1.78
C THR A 255 -8.49 13.45 -3.28
N GLY A 256 -7.86 12.44 -3.89
CA GLY A 256 -7.96 12.16 -5.32
C GLY A 256 -7.13 13.08 -6.23
N ALA A 257 -6.40 14.06 -5.68
CA ALA A 257 -5.48 14.86 -6.48
C ALA A 257 -4.28 13.99 -6.90
N PRO A 258 -3.81 14.07 -8.15
CA PRO A 258 -2.66 13.30 -8.63
C PRO A 258 -1.34 13.97 -8.19
N ILE A 259 -1.27 14.46 -6.96
CA ILE A 259 -0.14 15.23 -6.45
C ILE A 259 0.60 14.39 -5.41
N HIS A 260 1.92 14.35 -5.51
CA HIS A 260 2.77 13.75 -4.48
C HIS A 260 3.82 14.75 -4.04
N GLY A 261 4.32 14.60 -2.81
CA GLY A 261 5.33 15.50 -2.31
C GLY A 261 6.24 14.86 -1.28
N THR A 262 7.51 15.27 -1.28
CA THR A 262 8.49 14.91 -0.26
C THR A 262 9.03 16.18 0.40
N HIS A 263 9.42 16.05 1.66
CA HIS A 263 10.00 17.14 2.45
C HIS A 263 11.45 16.81 2.78
N ARG A 264 12.36 17.74 2.47
CA ARG A 264 13.80 17.63 2.68
C ARG A 264 14.31 18.81 3.50
N ARG A 265 15.34 18.58 4.29
CA ARG A 265 16.13 19.64 4.93
C ARG A 265 17.48 19.75 4.22
N LEU A 266 17.76 20.90 3.64
CA LEU A 266 18.97 21.18 2.85
C LEU A 266 19.49 22.58 3.18
N GLU A 267 20.78 22.71 3.49
CA GLU A 267 21.45 24.01 3.69
C GLU A 267 20.69 24.97 4.62
N GLY A 268 20.13 24.45 5.71
CA GLY A 268 19.38 25.25 6.69
C GLY A 268 17.95 25.63 6.27
N HIS A 269 17.46 25.11 5.14
CA HIS A 269 16.12 25.33 4.63
C HIS A 269 15.30 24.03 4.60
N ASP A 270 14.00 24.16 4.80
CA ASP A 270 13.01 23.14 4.53
C ASP A 270 12.53 23.30 3.08
N VAL A 271 12.62 22.21 2.33
CA VAL A 271 12.40 22.16 0.89
C VAL A 271 11.34 21.10 0.61
N TYR A 272 10.21 21.51 0.06
CA TYR A 272 9.14 20.62 -0.37
C TYR A 272 9.22 20.47 -1.88
N PHE A 273 9.36 19.25 -2.37
CA PHE A 273 9.27 18.95 -3.80
C PHE A 273 7.89 18.37 -4.09
N ILE A 274 7.07 19.10 -4.84
CA ILE A 274 5.66 18.78 -5.13
C ILE A 274 5.54 18.46 -6.61
N ILE A 275 5.02 17.28 -6.96
CA ILE A 275 4.90 16.80 -8.35
C ILE A 275 3.45 16.53 -8.72
N ASN A 276 3.09 16.82 -9.97
CA ASN A 276 1.89 16.30 -10.62
C ASN A 276 2.24 14.99 -11.30
N ASP A 277 1.61 13.90 -10.87
CA ASP A 277 1.82 12.54 -11.33
C ASP A 277 0.74 12.06 -12.33
N SER A 278 0.19 13.00 -13.11
CA SER A 278 -0.78 12.71 -14.16
C SER A 278 -0.41 13.33 -15.50
N SER A 279 -1.03 12.78 -16.55
CA SER A 279 -0.96 13.28 -17.92
C SER A 279 -1.78 14.55 -18.17
N GLN A 280 -2.50 15.05 -17.16
CA GLN A 280 -3.30 16.26 -17.24
C GLN A 280 -2.69 17.36 -16.36
N GLY A 281 -2.92 18.63 -16.72
CA GLY A 281 -2.58 19.74 -15.83
C GLY A 281 -3.45 19.71 -14.58
N TRP A 282 -2.90 20.11 -13.44
CA TRP A 282 -3.60 20.20 -12.18
C TRP A 282 -3.52 21.62 -11.60
N ARG A 283 -4.68 22.17 -11.23
CA ARG A 283 -4.79 23.43 -10.50
C ARG A 283 -5.49 23.19 -9.19
N GLY A 284 -4.87 23.61 -8.10
CA GLY A 284 -5.44 23.44 -6.77
C GLY A 284 -4.55 24.00 -5.69
N GLN A 285 -4.83 23.59 -4.45
CA GLN A 285 -4.08 24.00 -3.28
C GLN A 285 -3.47 22.81 -2.57
N VAL A 286 -2.23 22.96 -2.14
CA VAL A 286 -1.56 22.05 -1.19
C VAL A 286 -1.33 22.79 0.12
N ARG A 287 -1.26 22.07 1.24
CA ARG A 287 -0.85 22.64 2.53
C ARG A 287 0.56 22.16 2.88
N VAL A 288 1.47 23.06 3.21
CA VAL A 288 2.80 22.74 3.76
C VAL A 288 2.96 23.31 5.17
N THR A 289 3.92 22.80 5.94
CA THR A 289 4.20 23.24 7.33
C THR A 289 5.32 24.29 7.43
N GLY A 290 5.78 24.83 6.29
CA GLY A 290 6.73 25.95 6.22
C GLY A 290 6.25 27.19 7.01
N VAL A 291 7.20 27.89 7.63
CA VAL A 291 6.93 29.05 8.50
C VAL A 291 7.55 30.32 7.95
N GLY A 292 6.77 31.40 7.94
CA GLY A 292 7.22 32.70 7.46
C GLY A 292 7.32 32.76 5.95
N PRO A 293 7.98 33.80 5.40
CA PRO A 293 8.15 33.93 3.96
C PRO A 293 9.00 32.77 3.41
N GLY A 294 8.72 32.41 2.17
CA GLY A 294 9.41 31.37 1.44
C GLY A 294 9.49 31.69 -0.04
N GLU A 295 9.84 30.71 -0.85
CA GLU A 295 9.96 30.86 -2.29
C GLU A 295 9.36 29.65 -3.02
N LEU A 296 8.80 29.90 -4.20
CA LEU A 296 8.38 28.89 -5.16
C LEU A 296 9.37 28.89 -6.31
N TRP A 297 10.06 27.77 -6.52
CA TRP A 297 11.01 27.62 -7.61
C TRP A 297 10.40 26.67 -8.65
N ASP A 298 10.34 27.15 -9.88
CA ASP A 298 9.84 26.39 -11.03
C ASP A 298 11.02 25.79 -11.81
N PRO A 299 11.24 24.47 -11.76
CA PRO A 299 12.32 23.82 -12.49
C PRO A 299 12.13 23.80 -14.00
N VAL A 300 10.92 24.03 -14.52
CA VAL A 300 10.67 24.11 -15.97
C VAL A 300 11.29 25.39 -16.51
N THR A 301 11.03 26.52 -15.85
CA THR A 301 11.45 27.85 -16.31
C THR A 301 12.74 28.37 -15.67
N GLY A 302 13.10 27.85 -14.49
CA GLY A 302 14.16 28.40 -13.64
C GLY A 302 13.73 29.64 -12.84
N ASN A 303 12.45 30.03 -12.92
CA ASN A 303 11.94 31.21 -12.21
C ASN A 303 11.79 30.94 -10.71
N VAL A 304 12.03 31.98 -9.92
CA VAL A 304 11.80 32.01 -8.47
C VAL A 304 10.79 33.10 -8.16
N ALA A 305 9.74 32.74 -7.43
CA ALA A 305 8.69 33.65 -7.01
C ALA A 305 8.59 33.68 -5.47
N PRO A 306 8.41 34.86 -4.84
CA PRO A 306 8.27 34.95 -3.40
C PRO A 306 6.92 34.38 -2.93
N LEU A 307 6.93 33.69 -1.79
CA LEU A 307 5.74 33.28 -1.05
C LEU A 307 5.65 34.08 0.25
N ALA A 308 4.50 34.71 0.50
CA ALA A 308 4.32 35.53 1.70
C ALA A 308 4.36 34.70 3.00
N HIS A 309 3.84 33.47 2.96
CA HIS A 309 3.82 32.54 4.07
C HIS A 309 3.68 31.09 3.56
N GLY A 310 4.01 30.12 4.41
CA GLY A 310 3.63 28.71 4.20
C GLY A 310 2.13 28.48 4.45
N GLY A 311 1.72 27.24 4.72
CA GLY A 311 0.30 26.90 4.83
C GLY A 311 -0.28 26.54 3.46
N ARG A 312 -1.40 27.15 3.05
CA ARG A 312 -2.08 26.81 1.78
C ARG A 312 -1.45 27.55 0.60
N ILE A 313 -0.88 26.80 -0.34
CA ILE A 313 -0.20 27.32 -1.53
C ILE A 313 -1.00 26.89 -2.77
N SER A 314 -1.42 27.86 -3.57
CA SER A 314 -2.07 27.61 -4.87
C SER A 314 -1.01 27.27 -5.91
N LEU A 315 -1.21 26.17 -6.64
CA LEU A 315 -0.30 25.70 -7.68
C LEU A 315 -1.07 25.50 -9.00
N ASP A 316 -0.39 25.77 -10.12
CA ASP A 316 -0.78 25.39 -11.47
C ASP A 316 0.36 24.53 -12.03
N LEU A 317 0.15 23.21 -12.06
CA LEU A 317 1.16 22.23 -12.45
C LEU A 317 0.75 21.59 -13.77
N PRO A 318 1.43 21.88 -14.88
CA PRO A 318 1.26 21.12 -16.11
C PRO A 318 1.50 19.62 -15.92
N ALA A 319 1.08 18.82 -16.91
CA ALA A 319 1.25 17.37 -16.90
C ALA A 319 2.71 16.98 -16.58
N TYR A 320 2.87 16.09 -15.61
CA TYR A 320 4.17 15.54 -15.20
C TYR A 320 5.24 16.59 -14.85
N THR A 321 4.84 17.75 -14.31
CA THR A 321 5.78 18.77 -13.80
C THR A 321 5.77 18.78 -12.27
N GLY A 322 6.70 19.52 -11.67
CA GLY A 322 6.76 19.74 -10.24
C GLY A 322 7.40 21.07 -9.92
N VAL A 323 7.29 21.47 -8.66
CA VAL A 323 7.83 22.72 -8.12
C VAL A 323 8.51 22.47 -6.78
N PHE A 324 9.39 23.39 -6.39
CA PHE A 324 9.97 23.42 -5.06
C PHE A 324 9.38 24.57 -4.26
N LEU A 325 9.02 24.29 -3.00
CA LEU A 325 8.65 25.31 -2.04
C LEU A 325 9.73 25.34 -0.96
N THR A 326 10.37 26.48 -0.74
CA THR A 326 11.48 26.61 0.22
C THR A 326 11.11 27.54 1.36
N PHE A 327 11.49 27.17 2.58
CA PHE A 327 11.27 27.97 3.79
C PHE A 327 12.48 27.85 4.71
N ALA A 328 12.76 28.89 5.50
CA ALA A 328 13.86 28.82 6.48
C ALA A 328 13.64 27.74 7.56
N LYS A 329 12.38 27.47 7.90
CA LYS A 329 11.99 26.42 8.87
C LYS A 329 10.58 25.90 8.61
N ALA A 330 10.31 24.67 9.03
CA ALA A 330 9.00 24.05 9.10
C ALA A 330 8.58 23.76 10.55
N GLN A 331 7.28 23.69 10.82
CA GLN A 331 6.75 23.20 12.08
C GLN A 331 6.55 21.68 12.03
N PRO A 332 6.94 20.93 13.09
CA PRO A 332 6.58 19.52 13.19
C PRO A 332 5.06 19.34 13.12
N VAL A 333 4.60 18.38 12.32
CA VAL A 333 3.16 18.11 12.23
C VAL A 333 2.60 17.65 13.57
N ARG A 334 1.32 17.97 13.81
CA ARG A 334 0.63 17.58 15.03
C ARG A 334 0.42 16.06 15.09
N ARG A 335 0.87 15.43 16.17
CA ARG A 335 0.47 14.09 16.56
C ARG A 335 -0.89 14.14 17.25
N LEU A 336 -1.77 13.21 16.91
CA LEU A 336 -3.09 13.08 17.51
C LEU A 336 -3.02 12.18 18.76
N THR A 337 -4.02 12.31 19.63
CA THR A 337 -4.10 11.51 20.85
C THR A 337 -4.73 10.16 20.53
N LEU A 338 -4.06 9.08 20.93
CA LEU A 338 -4.54 7.72 20.78
C LEU A 338 -5.17 7.23 22.09
N HIS A 339 -6.21 6.43 21.97
CA HIS A 339 -6.87 5.76 23.08
C HIS A 339 -6.84 4.25 22.86
N SER A 340 -6.60 3.49 23.93
CA SER A 340 -6.61 2.04 23.85
C SER A 340 -8.01 1.51 23.55
N GLY A 341 -8.09 0.44 22.77
CA GLY A 341 -9.35 -0.20 22.39
C GLY A 341 -9.33 -0.75 20.96
N PRO A 342 -10.42 -1.36 20.50
CA PRO A 342 -10.57 -1.74 19.09
C PRO A 342 -10.42 -0.50 18.22
N LEU A 343 -9.96 -0.67 16.97
CA LEU A 343 -9.96 0.44 16.02
C LEU A 343 -11.39 0.99 15.90
N PRO A 344 -11.62 2.27 16.25
CA PRO A 344 -12.95 2.83 16.34
C PRO A 344 -13.61 2.88 14.97
N GLY A 345 -14.92 2.63 14.93
CA GLY A 345 -15.77 3.04 13.81
C GLY A 345 -15.77 2.15 12.57
N ILE A 346 -15.21 0.93 12.62
CA ILE A 346 -15.42 -0.05 11.54
C ILE A 346 -16.76 -0.73 11.77
N ALA A 347 -17.79 -0.28 11.06
CA ALA A 347 -19.13 -0.85 11.11
C ALA A 347 -19.30 -1.85 9.97
N LEU A 348 -19.72 -3.08 10.30
CA LEU A 348 -20.13 -4.06 9.29
C LEU A 348 -21.61 -3.91 9.00
N GLN A 349 -21.95 -3.79 7.72
CA GLN A 349 -23.31 -3.64 7.24
C GLN A 349 -23.70 -4.87 6.41
N PRO A 350 -24.79 -5.57 6.75
CA PRO A 350 -25.31 -6.62 5.89
C PRO A 350 -25.68 -6.04 4.51
N LEU A 351 -25.28 -6.73 3.44
CA LEU A 351 -25.75 -6.43 2.10
C LEU A 351 -27.11 -7.11 1.85
N PRO A 352 -27.91 -6.63 0.86
CA PRO A 352 -29.10 -7.34 0.42
C PRO A 352 -28.78 -8.77 0.01
N GLN A 353 -29.71 -9.69 0.27
CA GLN A 353 -29.51 -11.11 -0.03
C GLN A 353 -29.19 -11.34 -1.51
N ALA A 354 -28.05 -11.97 -1.76
CA ALA A 354 -27.60 -12.36 -3.09
C ALA A 354 -28.09 -13.77 -3.47
N GLU A 355 -28.25 -13.99 -4.77
CA GLU A 355 -28.32 -15.33 -5.35
C GLU A 355 -26.90 -15.80 -5.66
N LEU A 356 -26.52 -16.97 -5.13
CA LEU A 356 -25.21 -17.54 -5.41
C LEU A 356 -25.19 -18.25 -6.76
N GLN A 357 -24.21 -17.90 -7.58
CA GLN A 357 -23.85 -18.62 -8.79
C GLN A 357 -22.39 -19.07 -8.73
N THR A 358 -22.04 -20.14 -9.44
CA THR A 358 -20.66 -20.62 -9.54
C THR A 358 -20.10 -20.34 -10.92
N GLY A 359 -18.85 -19.88 -10.99
CA GLY A 359 -18.12 -19.74 -12.25
C GLY A 359 -16.77 -20.42 -12.14
N ASN A 360 -16.48 -21.38 -13.01
CA ASN A 360 -15.23 -22.14 -13.02
C ASN A 360 -14.63 -22.27 -14.42
N GLY A 361 -13.31 -22.43 -14.47
CA GLY A 361 -12.59 -22.62 -15.73
C GLY A 361 -12.88 -23.97 -16.38
N GLN A 362 -12.65 -24.06 -17.70
CA GLN A 362 -12.86 -25.28 -18.49
C GLN A 362 -12.13 -26.51 -17.91
N PHE A 363 -10.94 -26.30 -17.34
CA PHE A 363 -10.09 -27.36 -16.78
C PHE A 363 -10.20 -27.48 -15.25
N VAL A 364 -11.37 -27.12 -14.71
CA VAL A 364 -11.68 -27.17 -13.28
C VAL A 364 -12.99 -27.91 -13.08
N GLN A 365 -12.98 -29.03 -12.36
CA GLN A 365 -14.20 -29.68 -11.87
C GLN A 365 -14.54 -29.08 -10.51
N ALA A 366 -15.65 -28.35 -10.43
CA ALA A 366 -16.05 -27.63 -9.23
C ALA A 366 -17.28 -28.25 -8.56
N HIS A 367 -17.31 -28.20 -7.23
CA HIS A 367 -18.47 -28.51 -6.41
C HIS A 367 -18.65 -27.41 -5.38
N VAL A 368 -19.88 -26.93 -5.23
CA VAL A 368 -20.24 -25.92 -4.23
C VAL A 368 -21.37 -26.48 -3.38
N ALA A 369 -21.19 -26.41 -2.07
CA ALA A 369 -22.17 -26.85 -1.09
C ALA A 369 -22.44 -25.75 -0.07
N ASP A 370 -23.69 -25.62 0.35
CA ASP A 370 -24.07 -24.77 1.47
C ASP A 370 -23.37 -25.27 2.74
N GLU A 371 -22.82 -24.34 3.52
CA GLU A 371 -22.21 -24.61 4.81
C GLU A 371 -22.83 -23.68 5.87
N ALA A 372 -23.08 -24.21 7.07
CA ALA A 372 -23.53 -23.41 8.21
C ALA A 372 -22.46 -23.40 9.33
N PRO A 373 -21.24 -22.89 9.07
CA PRO A 373 -20.18 -22.97 10.04
C PRO A 373 -20.35 -21.92 11.15
N ALA A 374 -19.86 -22.22 12.35
CA ALA A 374 -19.98 -21.33 13.50
C ALA A 374 -19.34 -19.95 13.25
N TRP A 375 -18.26 -19.87 12.46
CA TRP A 375 -17.58 -18.62 12.14
C TRP A 375 -18.42 -17.69 11.24
N ALA A 376 -19.39 -18.21 10.49
CA ALA A 376 -20.29 -17.39 9.67
C ALA A 376 -21.34 -16.64 10.51
N LYS A 377 -21.47 -16.98 11.80
CA LYS A 377 -22.35 -16.32 12.78
C LYS A 377 -23.80 -16.20 12.28
N GLY A 378 -24.31 -17.28 11.69
CA GLY A 378 -25.69 -17.37 11.17
C GLY A 378 -25.91 -16.73 9.81
N ARG A 379 -24.88 -16.15 9.17
CA ARG A 379 -24.95 -15.74 7.76
C ARG A 379 -24.81 -16.95 6.84
N PRO A 380 -25.41 -16.91 5.64
CA PRO A 380 -25.15 -17.88 4.60
C PRO A 380 -23.65 -17.98 4.28
N ALA A 381 -23.16 -19.20 4.14
CA ALA A 381 -21.80 -19.49 3.74
C ALA A 381 -21.76 -20.73 2.83
N TRP A 382 -20.72 -20.80 2.01
CA TRP A 382 -20.59 -21.84 1.01
C TRP A 382 -19.17 -22.34 0.95
N ARG A 383 -19.05 -23.66 0.82
CA ARG A 383 -17.79 -24.35 0.58
C ARG A 383 -17.64 -24.64 -0.91
N ALA A 384 -16.59 -24.13 -1.50
CA ALA A 384 -16.18 -24.36 -2.88
C ALA A 384 -14.98 -25.32 -2.91
N SER A 385 -15.12 -26.44 -3.60
CA SER A 385 -14.06 -27.41 -3.85
C SER A 385 -13.83 -27.56 -5.35
N ALA A 386 -12.57 -27.66 -5.75
CA ALA A 386 -12.14 -27.84 -7.13
C ALA A 386 -11.14 -28.97 -7.27
N GLN A 387 -11.19 -29.69 -8.39
CA GLN A 387 -10.12 -30.53 -8.89
C GLN A 387 -9.64 -30.01 -10.25
N ILE A 388 -8.35 -29.72 -10.37
CA ILE A 388 -7.74 -29.28 -11.63
C ILE A 388 -7.57 -30.50 -12.54
N THR A 389 -8.01 -30.38 -13.79
CA THR A 389 -7.99 -31.48 -14.77
C THR A 389 -6.92 -31.32 -15.84
N ARG A 390 -6.17 -30.21 -15.85
CA ARG A 390 -5.05 -29.98 -16.76
C ARG A 390 -4.02 -29.04 -16.15
N SER A 391 -2.75 -29.38 -16.29
CA SER A 391 -1.63 -28.55 -15.81
C SER A 391 -1.33 -27.39 -16.77
N GLN A 392 -0.67 -26.34 -16.26
CA GLN A 392 -0.09 -25.23 -17.05
C GLN A 392 -1.11 -24.47 -17.91
N VAL A 393 -2.36 -24.43 -17.46
CA VAL A 393 -3.44 -23.61 -18.03
C VAL A 393 -3.98 -22.72 -16.95
N ASP A 394 -4.57 -21.58 -17.33
CA ASP A 394 -5.26 -20.73 -16.38
C ASP A 394 -6.47 -21.46 -15.79
N THR A 395 -6.55 -21.49 -14.46
CA THR A 395 -7.63 -22.12 -13.71
C THR A 395 -8.26 -21.11 -12.76
N PHE A 396 -9.59 -21.20 -12.64
CA PHE A 396 -10.34 -20.35 -11.73
C PHE A 396 -11.57 -21.06 -11.18
N LEU A 397 -12.00 -20.61 -10.00
CA LEU A 397 -13.29 -20.89 -9.40
C LEU A 397 -13.71 -19.68 -8.56
N PHE A 398 -14.92 -19.19 -8.80
CA PHE A 398 -15.52 -18.07 -8.08
C PHE A 398 -16.92 -18.41 -7.58
N LEU A 399 -17.17 -18.06 -6.32
CA LEU A 399 -18.50 -17.86 -5.76
C LEU A 399 -18.97 -16.46 -6.19
N ASN A 400 -20.02 -16.39 -7.01
CA ASN A 400 -20.56 -15.16 -7.56
C ASN A 400 -21.87 -14.80 -6.86
N PHE A 401 -21.84 -13.79 -6.01
CA PHE A 401 -23.00 -13.22 -5.35
C PHE A 401 -23.69 -12.25 -6.31
N ARG A 402 -24.85 -12.62 -6.86
CA ARG A 402 -25.63 -11.79 -7.80
C ARG A 402 -26.81 -11.14 -7.11
N PHE A 403 -26.97 -9.83 -7.29
CA PHE A 403 -28.05 -9.08 -6.66
C PHE A 403 -29.21 -8.88 -7.63
N LYS A 404 -30.45 -9.01 -7.13
CA LYS A 404 -31.68 -8.87 -7.94
C LYS A 404 -31.86 -7.46 -8.53
N ALA A 405 -31.34 -6.46 -7.81
CA ALA A 405 -31.21 -5.09 -8.26
C ALA A 405 -29.77 -4.65 -7.94
N PRO A 406 -29.19 -3.68 -8.68
CA PRO A 406 -27.87 -3.19 -8.35
C PRO A 406 -27.84 -2.59 -6.94
N LEU A 407 -26.73 -2.82 -6.28
CA LEU A 407 -26.42 -2.22 -5.00
C LEU A 407 -25.91 -0.80 -5.19
N ASP A 408 -26.35 0.07 -4.29
CA ASP A 408 -25.72 1.34 -4.03
C ASP A 408 -24.76 1.15 -2.85
N LEU A 409 -23.47 1.11 -3.14
CA LEU A 409 -22.37 0.99 -2.17
C LEU A 409 -21.68 2.33 -1.89
N THR A 410 -22.31 3.47 -2.24
CA THR A 410 -21.69 4.80 -2.08
C THR A 410 -21.63 5.29 -0.63
N GLN A 411 -22.31 4.61 0.30
CA GLN A 411 -22.25 4.93 1.73
C GLN A 411 -21.22 4.10 2.49
N GLU A 412 -20.67 3.09 1.82
CA GLU A 412 -19.66 2.17 2.29
C GLU A 412 -18.28 2.62 1.78
N ASP A 413 -17.26 2.27 2.55
CA ASP A 413 -15.86 2.54 2.22
C ASP A 413 -15.16 1.27 1.67
N GLY A 414 -15.80 0.10 1.79
CA GLY A 414 -15.26 -1.17 1.32
C GLY A 414 -16.12 -2.38 1.65
N LEU A 415 -15.51 -3.56 1.54
CA LEU A 415 -16.13 -4.86 1.81
C LEU A 415 -15.39 -5.63 2.90
N ALA A 416 -16.14 -6.38 3.72
CA ALA A 416 -15.63 -7.40 4.62
C ALA A 416 -15.96 -8.79 4.08
N LEU A 417 -14.95 -9.65 4.01
CA LEU A 417 -15.05 -11.03 3.56
C LEU A 417 -14.59 -11.98 4.65
N ASP A 418 -15.48 -12.86 5.06
CA ASP A 418 -15.17 -13.94 6.00
C ASP A 418 -14.96 -15.23 5.22
N THR A 419 -13.76 -15.77 5.35
CA THR A 419 -13.32 -16.92 4.57
C THR A 419 -12.68 -17.98 5.45
N TRP A 420 -12.66 -19.21 4.94
CA TRP A 420 -11.97 -20.32 5.56
C TRP A 420 -11.22 -21.16 4.52
N VAL A 421 -10.07 -21.71 4.90
CA VAL A 421 -9.26 -22.61 4.06
C VAL A 421 -8.87 -23.85 4.87
N PRO A 422 -8.89 -25.07 4.28
CA PRO A 422 -8.54 -26.29 4.99
C PRO A 422 -7.05 -26.40 5.35
N ALA A 423 -6.77 -27.15 6.41
CA ALA A 423 -5.41 -27.56 6.76
C ALA A 423 -4.80 -28.45 5.68
N GLY A 424 -3.49 -28.30 5.44
CA GLY A 424 -2.73 -29.14 4.52
C GLY A 424 -2.80 -28.73 3.04
N GLN A 425 -3.61 -27.74 2.68
CA GLN A 425 -3.60 -27.16 1.33
C GLN A 425 -2.33 -26.34 1.09
N THR A 426 -1.63 -26.60 -0.01
CA THR A 426 -0.37 -25.91 -0.37
C THR A 426 -0.50 -25.04 -1.62
N THR A 427 -1.74 -24.78 -2.05
CA THR A 427 -2.05 -23.99 -3.24
C THR A 427 -1.50 -22.57 -3.11
N LYS A 428 -0.78 -22.14 -4.15
CA LYS A 428 0.01 -20.89 -4.13
C LYS A 428 -0.79 -19.65 -4.49
N GLY A 429 -2.05 -19.81 -4.87
CA GLY A 429 -2.97 -18.72 -5.16
C GLY A 429 -3.49 -18.02 -3.90
N GLU A 430 -4.19 -16.92 -4.12
CA GLU A 430 -4.96 -16.21 -3.11
C GLU A 430 -6.41 -16.05 -3.57
N LEU A 431 -7.29 -15.72 -2.63
CA LEU A 431 -8.63 -15.27 -2.99
C LEU A 431 -8.57 -13.83 -3.52
N LEU A 432 -9.26 -13.64 -4.63
CA LEU A 432 -9.49 -12.39 -5.33
C LEU A 432 -10.96 -12.00 -5.15
N VAL A 433 -11.20 -10.70 -5.27
CA VAL A 433 -12.53 -10.11 -5.15
C VAL A 433 -12.82 -9.29 -6.38
N ILE A 434 -13.96 -9.54 -7.00
CA ILE A 434 -14.36 -8.85 -8.23
C ILE A 434 -15.69 -8.14 -8.00
N LEU A 435 -15.73 -6.83 -8.20
CA LEU A 435 -16.98 -6.07 -8.34
C LEU A 435 -17.42 -6.11 -9.79
N HIS A 436 -18.70 -6.40 -10.02
CA HIS A 436 -19.32 -6.41 -11.33
C HIS A 436 -20.33 -5.28 -11.43
N GLU A 437 -20.13 -4.42 -12.43
CA GLU A 437 -21.03 -3.32 -12.73
C GLU A 437 -22.12 -3.76 -13.72
N ARG A 438 -23.23 -3.04 -13.70
CA ARG A 438 -24.37 -3.28 -14.61
C ARG A 438 -23.99 -3.16 -16.10
N ASP A 439 -23.08 -2.25 -16.43
CA ASP A 439 -22.66 -1.97 -17.81
C ASP A 439 -21.52 -2.90 -18.30
N GLY A 440 -21.10 -3.85 -17.46
CA GLY A 440 -20.09 -4.85 -17.78
C GLY A 440 -18.68 -4.55 -17.26
N GLY A 441 -18.47 -3.38 -16.65
CA GLY A 441 -17.22 -3.08 -15.93
C GLY A 441 -16.94 -4.12 -14.85
N GLN A 442 -15.67 -4.52 -14.74
CA GLN A 442 -15.23 -5.39 -13.65
C GLN A 442 -13.97 -4.83 -13.01
N TYR A 443 -13.99 -4.84 -11.69
CA TYR A 443 -12.90 -4.32 -10.88
C TYR A 443 -12.41 -5.38 -9.91
N LEU A 444 -11.10 -5.58 -9.90
CA LEU A 444 -10.41 -6.63 -9.15
C LEU A 444 -9.65 -6.03 -7.96
N ALA A 445 -9.76 -6.66 -6.80
CA ALA A 445 -8.88 -6.44 -5.66
C ALA A 445 -8.31 -7.77 -5.14
N ARG A 446 -7.10 -7.71 -4.57
CA ARG A 446 -6.46 -8.82 -3.87
C ARG A 446 -6.95 -8.84 -2.42
N SER A 447 -7.44 -9.98 -1.92
CA SER A 447 -7.91 -10.07 -0.53
C SER A 447 -6.81 -10.32 0.51
N GLY A 448 -5.60 -10.71 0.06
CA GLY A 448 -4.52 -11.18 0.94
C GLY A 448 -4.72 -12.58 1.49
N ARG A 449 -5.88 -13.20 1.23
CA ARG A 449 -6.23 -14.52 1.75
C ARG A 449 -5.56 -15.62 0.93
N LEU A 450 -4.40 -16.09 1.38
CA LEU A 450 -3.67 -17.17 0.73
C LEU A 450 -4.42 -18.51 0.85
N LEU A 451 -4.55 -19.23 -0.26
CA LEU A 451 -5.14 -20.57 -0.30
C LEU A 451 -4.23 -21.63 0.38
N SER A 452 -3.01 -21.28 0.74
CA SER A 452 -2.10 -22.14 1.51
C SER A 452 -2.16 -21.90 3.02
N HIS A 453 -2.93 -20.91 3.49
CA HIS A 453 -3.00 -20.55 4.91
C HIS A 453 -4.31 -21.02 5.54
N PRO A 454 -4.27 -22.06 6.39
CA PRO A 454 -5.50 -22.68 6.89
C PRO A 454 -6.20 -21.84 7.95
N GLY A 455 -7.46 -22.18 8.20
CA GLY A 455 -8.28 -21.58 9.25
C GLY A 455 -9.21 -20.48 8.74
N PHE A 456 -9.80 -19.75 9.68
CA PHE A 456 -10.69 -18.62 9.41
C PHE A 456 -9.88 -17.33 9.30
N GLU A 457 -10.28 -16.45 8.39
CA GLU A 457 -9.73 -15.09 8.28
C GLU A 457 -10.78 -14.13 7.73
N ARG A 458 -10.72 -12.89 8.21
CA ARG A 458 -11.52 -11.78 7.72
C ARG A 458 -10.66 -10.82 6.92
N SER A 459 -10.97 -10.63 5.66
CA SER A 459 -10.37 -9.60 4.80
C SER A 459 -11.25 -8.35 4.77
N ILE A 460 -10.64 -7.19 4.95
CA ILE A 460 -11.21 -5.85 4.80
C ILE A 460 -10.57 -5.26 3.55
N ILE A 461 -11.39 -4.90 2.57
CA ILE A 461 -10.92 -4.43 1.26
C ILE A 461 -11.62 -3.11 0.96
N LEU A 462 -10.86 -2.02 0.99
CA LEU A 462 -11.39 -0.69 0.69
C LEU A 462 -11.58 -0.50 -0.82
N PHE A 463 -12.58 0.31 -1.20
CA PHE A 463 -12.91 0.49 -2.63
C PHE A 463 -11.78 1.13 -3.45
N ASN A 464 -10.90 1.91 -2.82
CA ASN A 464 -9.72 2.48 -3.47
C ASN A 464 -8.67 1.43 -3.90
N GLN A 465 -8.81 0.17 -3.49
CA GLN A 465 -7.91 -0.93 -3.86
C GLN A 465 -8.36 -1.68 -5.12
N PHE A 466 -9.58 -1.44 -5.57
CA PHE A 466 -10.13 -2.08 -6.75
C PHE A 466 -9.58 -1.42 -8.01
N GLN A 467 -8.98 -2.23 -8.87
CA GLN A 467 -8.39 -1.80 -10.15
C GLN A 467 -9.20 -2.40 -11.31
N PRO A 468 -9.30 -1.72 -12.47
CA PRO A 468 -9.93 -2.29 -13.65
C PRO A 468 -9.34 -3.66 -13.97
N ALA A 469 -10.20 -4.67 -14.12
CA ALA A 469 -9.76 -5.99 -14.51
C ALA A 469 -9.33 -5.96 -15.98
N GLY A 470 -8.09 -6.35 -16.28
CA GLY A 470 -7.50 -6.21 -17.61
C GLY A 470 -8.19 -6.98 -18.75
N TRP A 471 -9.16 -7.83 -18.43
CA TRP A 471 -9.99 -8.59 -19.38
C TRP A 471 -11.40 -8.01 -19.56
N ALA A 472 -11.82 -7.06 -18.72
CA ALA A 472 -13.17 -6.51 -18.77
C ALA A 472 -13.24 -5.34 -19.74
N ASN A 473 -14.38 -5.23 -20.42
CA ASN A 473 -14.70 -4.06 -21.22
C ASN A 473 -15.42 -3.07 -20.30
N ASP A 474 -14.72 -2.00 -19.93
CA ASP A 474 -15.30 -0.90 -19.16
C ASP A 474 -15.34 0.36 -20.04
N PRO A 475 -16.54 0.82 -20.45
CA PRO A 475 -16.66 1.98 -21.33
C PRO A 475 -16.31 3.31 -20.65
N ASN A 476 -16.32 3.39 -19.32
CA ASN A 476 -16.14 4.65 -18.57
C ASN A 476 -14.81 4.70 -17.79
N GLY A 477 -14.21 3.54 -17.47
CA GLY A 477 -12.90 3.39 -16.84
C GLY A 477 -12.85 3.85 -15.37
N LYS A 478 -14.00 3.94 -14.70
CA LYS A 478 -14.14 4.34 -13.28
C LYS A 478 -15.15 3.45 -12.55
N LEU A 479 -14.74 2.96 -11.37
CA LEU A 479 -15.61 2.17 -10.51
C LEU A 479 -16.86 2.97 -10.10
N ASP A 480 -18.03 2.55 -10.54
CA ASP A 480 -19.33 3.09 -10.18
C ASP A 480 -20.00 2.22 -9.09
N LEU A 481 -19.80 2.66 -7.85
CA LEU A 481 -20.35 2.01 -6.66
C LEU A 481 -21.89 2.02 -6.60
N ASN A 482 -22.60 2.77 -7.45
CA ASN A 482 -24.06 2.77 -7.47
C ASN A 482 -24.69 1.76 -8.46
N GLN A 483 -23.87 1.06 -9.25
CA GLN A 483 -24.32 0.10 -10.26
C GLN A 483 -23.82 -1.33 -10.02
N ILE A 484 -23.50 -1.71 -8.79
CA ILE A 484 -22.90 -3.03 -8.51
C ILE A 484 -23.96 -4.14 -8.59
N VAL A 485 -23.87 -5.01 -9.59
CA VAL A 485 -24.80 -6.14 -9.81
C VAL A 485 -24.29 -7.47 -9.28
N GLY A 486 -23.01 -7.55 -8.92
CA GLY A 486 -22.48 -8.72 -8.25
C GLY A 486 -21.10 -8.55 -7.64
N ILE A 487 -20.79 -9.45 -6.71
CA ILE A 487 -19.49 -9.57 -6.05
C ILE A 487 -19.02 -11.01 -6.26
N SER A 488 -17.82 -11.22 -6.77
CA SER A 488 -17.21 -12.56 -6.86
C SER A 488 -16.11 -12.72 -5.84
N VAL A 489 -16.03 -13.89 -5.21
CA VAL A 489 -14.95 -14.29 -4.30
C VAL A 489 -14.43 -15.66 -4.73
N GLY A 490 -13.12 -15.78 -4.95
CA GLY A 490 -12.54 -16.99 -5.51
C GLY A 490 -11.12 -16.79 -5.98
N TRP A 491 -10.57 -17.68 -6.79
CA TRP A 491 -9.22 -17.53 -7.34
C TRP A 491 -9.26 -17.57 -8.87
N GLY A 492 -8.26 -16.96 -9.51
CA GLY A 492 -8.05 -16.99 -10.95
C GLY A 492 -6.61 -16.59 -11.31
N GLY A 493 -6.20 -16.78 -12.56
CA GLY A 493 -4.81 -16.55 -12.98
C GLY A 493 -3.83 -17.59 -12.44
N TYR A 494 -4.32 -18.72 -11.91
CA TYR A 494 -3.51 -19.74 -11.27
C TYR A 494 -3.21 -20.90 -12.22
N LEU A 495 -1.92 -21.12 -12.49
CA LEU A 495 -1.42 -22.25 -13.27
C LEU A 495 -1.21 -23.46 -12.37
N GLY A 496 -2.30 -24.13 -12.01
CA GLY A 496 -2.23 -25.28 -11.12
C GLY A 496 -1.75 -26.57 -11.79
N THR A 497 -1.70 -27.63 -10.99
CA THR A 497 -1.27 -28.96 -11.43
C THR A 497 -2.46 -29.89 -11.59
N GLU A 498 -2.47 -30.72 -12.63
CA GLU A 498 -3.48 -31.76 -12.81
C GLU A 498 -3.58 -32.66 -11.57
N GLY A 499 -4.81 -32.91 -11.11
CA GLY A 499 -5.10 -33.64 -9.89
C GLY A 499 -5.05 -32.81 -8.61
N GLU A 500 -4.54 -31.57 -8.66
CA GLU A 500 -4.55 -30.66 -7.50
C GLU A 500 -5.98 -30.40 -7.05
N ARG A 501 -6.18 -30.46 -5.73
CA ARG A 501 -7.44 -30.14 -5.07
C ARG A 501 -7.31 -28.82 -4.35
N ILE A 502 -8.25 -27.91 -4.64
CA ILE A 502 -8.28 -26.57 -4.06
C ILE A 502 -9.65 -26.37 -3.43
N GLU A 503 -9.66 -25.86 -2.21
CA GLU A 503 -10.86 -25.62 -1.46
C GLU A 503 -10.77 -24.34 -0.64
N PHE A 504 -11.91 -23.66 -0.54
CA PHE A 504 -12.15 -22.58 0.41
C PHE A 504 -13.63 -22.52 0.76
N ALA A 505 -13.97 -21.82 1.84
CA ALA A 505 -15.33 -21.40 2.11
C ALA A 505 -15.39 -19.88 2.25
N ALA A 506 -16.52 -19.28 1.89
CA ALA A 506 -16.79 -17.87 2.08
C ALA A 506 -18.23 -17.64 2.55
N ALA A 507 -18.42 -16.72 3.48
CA ALA A 507 -19.74 -16.19 3.81
C ALA A 507 -20.14 -15.07 2.84
N GLU A 508 -21.44 -14.75 2.84
CA GLU A 508 -21.95 -13.60 2.11
C GLU A 508 -21.19 -12.31 2.51
N PRO A 509 -20.72 -11.50 1.53
CA PRO A 509 -19.98 -10.27 1.79
C PRO A 509 -20.79 -9.26 2.62
N GLN A 510 -20.08 -8.40 3.35
CA GLN A 510 -20.67 -7.27 4.09
C GLN A 510 -20.06 -5.95 3.63
N GLY A 511 -20.84 -4.88 3.65
CA GLY A 511 -20.32 -3.52 3.51
C GLY A 511 -19.52 -3.10 4.76
N ILE A 512 -18.56 -2.22 4.57
CA ILE A 512 -17.80 -1.57 5.65
C ILE A 512 -18.09 -0.09 5.63
N GLY A 513 -18.47 0.47 6.78
CA GLY A 513 -18.39 1.91 7.03
C GLY A 513 -17.21 2.22 7.94
N LEU A 514 -16.39 3.20 7.57
CA LEU A 514 -15.28 3.72 8.35
C LEU A 514 -15.72 4.96 9.16
N PRO A 515 -15.00 5.30 10.24
CA PRO A 515 -15.28 6.55 10.95
C PRO A 515 -15.00 7.74 10.03
N ARG A 516 -16.02 8.54 9.74
CA ARG A 516 -15.82 9.85 9.11
C ARG A 516 -15.11 10.76 10.11
N VAL A 517 -13.81 10.96 9.93
CA VAL A 517 -13.04 11.92 10.73
C VAL A 517 -13.66 13.30 10.48
N GLY A 518 -14.11 13.97 11.55
CA GLY A 518 -14.73 15.29 11.48
C GLY A 518 -13.87 16.28 10.72
N LYS A 519 -14.51 17.05 9.83
CA LYS A 519 -13.93 18.15 9.04
C LYS A 519 -13.12 19.14 9.86
#